data_AF-A0A7J6G2X5-F1
#
_entry.id   AF-A0A7J6G2X5-F1
#
_cell.length_a   1.000
_cell.length_b   1.000
_cell.length_c   1.000
_cell.angle_alpha   90.00
_cell.angle_beta   90.00
_cell.angle_gamma   90.00
#
_symmetry.space_group_name_H-M   'P 1'
#
loop_
_entity.id
_entity.type
_entity.pdbx_description
1 polymer ?
#
loop_
_entity_poly.entity_id
_entity_poly.type
_entity_poly.pdbx_seq_one_letter_code
_entity_poly.pdbx_strand_id
1 'polypeptide(L)'
;MEDEAFLFNDNTENPTTSIENVARILYDTLMKSNNTQAQVAIQDMFDAVFLPSLSFLTDEIIDCGRKVVNNKEYYNSNEEVGVDVSIKVLVDELPQFDLDYDDDIDVDDDYNMNDVPIRFVAASEESIEKLEKVQDVSIDLEAAKLPCTHAYHEECIVEWLQS
;
A
#
# COMPACT_ATOMS: atom_id res chain seq x y z
N MET A 1 -3.72 -47.41 -18.19
CA MET A 1 -4.87 -46.53 -18.47
C MET A 1 -5.27 -46.00 -17.10
N GLU A 2 -4.47 -45.07 -16.57
CA GLU A 2 -4.51 -43.64 -16.92
C GLU A 2 -5.93 -43.09 -16.69
N ASP A 3 -6.18 -42.03 -15.95
CA ASP A 3 -5.34 -41.15 -15.14
C ASP A 3 -6.32 -40.20 -14.42
N GLU A 4 -5.93 -39.78 -13.22
CA GLU A 4 -6.09 -38.42 -12.69
C GLU A 4 -7.48 -37.76 -12.72
N ALA A 5 -8.15 -37.77 -11.55
CA ALA A 5 -9.10 -36.74 -11.18
C ALA A 5 -8.77 -36.16 -9.81
N PHE A 6 -8.12 -34.98 -9.85
CA PHE A 6 -8.25 -33.85 -8.93
C PHE A 6 -8.14 -34.13 -7.43
N LEU A 7 -6.91 -34.08 -6.90
CA LEU A 7 -6.66 -33.70 -5.52
C LEU A 7 -5.39 -32.82 -5.43
N PHE A 8 -5.49 -31.59 -5.88
CA PHE A 8 -4.72 -30.50 -5.26
C PHE A 8 -5.70 -29.52 -4.67
N ASN A 9 -6.16 -29.91 -3.48
CA ASN A 9 -6.75 -28.99 -2.53
C ASN A 9 -5.56 -28.26 -1.88
N ASP A 10 -5.02 -27.26 -2.59
CA ASP A 10 -4.02 -26.38 -2.02
C ASP A 10 -4.76 -25.35 -1.14
N ASN A 11 -5.17 -25.83 0.05
CA ASN A 11 -5.61 -24.98 1.15
C ASN A 11 -4.37 -24.29 1.75
N THR A 12 -3.71 -23.47 0.94
CA THR A 12 -2.82 -22.39 1.40
C THR A 12 -3.57 -21.07 1.30
N GLU A 13 -4.81 -21.04 1.79
CA GLU A 13 -5.44 -19.80 2.24
C GLU A 13 -4.66 -19.33 3.48
N ASN A 14 -3.59 -18.58 3.27
CA ASN A 14 -3.21 -17.59 4.28
C ASN A 14 -4.46 -16.73 4.50
N PRO A 15 -4.91 -16.49 5.76
CA PRO A 15 -6.08 -15.68 6.00
C PRO A 15 -5.77 -14.24 5.60
N THR A 16 -6.01 -13.90 4.33
CA THR A 16 -5.89 -12.52 3.85
C THR A 16 -6.97 -11.71 4.55
N THR A 17 -6.57 -10.96 5.56
CA THR A 17 -7.49 -10.10 6.28
C THR A 17 -7.67 -8.83 5.46
N SER A 18 -8.91 -8.39 5.26
CA SER A 18 -9.20 -7.17 4.50
C SER A 18 -9.77 -6.09 5.39
N ILE A 19 -9.20 -4.88 5.30
CA ILE A 19 -9.75 -3.67 5.91
C ILE A 19 -10.43 -2.86 4.80
N GLU A 20 -11.67 -2.45 5.02
CA GLU A 20 -12.41 -1.61 4.08
C GLU A 20 -12.86 -0.32 4.75
N ASN A 21 -12.72 0.79 4.04
CA ASN A 21 -13.30 2.07 4.43
C ASN A 21 -14.02 2.70 3.24
N VAL A 22 -15.24 3.20 3.48
CA VAL A 22 -16.07 3.85 2.48
C VAL A 22 -16.42 5.25 2.97
N ALA A 23 -16.13 6.25 2.15
CA ALA A 23 -16.53 7.62 2.42
C ALA A 23 -17.17 8.27 1.18
N ARG A 24 -18.09 9.19 1.46
CA ARG A 24 -18.79 9.97 0.43
C ARG A 24 -18.23 11.38 0.39
N ILE A 25 -17.79 11.80 -0.79
CA ILE A 25 -17.34 13.18 -1.04
C ILE A 25 -18.42 13.91 -1.85
N LEU A 26 -19.01 14.93 -1.25
CA LEU A 26 -20.09 15.71 -1.86
C LEU A 26 -19.59 16.58 -3.02
N TYR A 27 -20.47 16.87 -3.98
CA TYR A 27 -20.18 17.75 -5.11
C TYR A 27 -19.59 19.09 -4.70
N ASP A 28 -20.20 19.76 -3.73
CA ASP A 28 -19.74 21.05 -3.22
C ASP A 28 -18.33 20.97 -2.65
N THR A 29 -17.94 19.82 -2.09
CA THR A 29 -16.60 19.57 -1.58
C THR A 29 -15.60 19.28 -2.72
N LEU A 30 -16.00 18.54 -3.77
CA LEU A 30 -15.16 18.22 -4.93
C LEU A 30 -14.92 19.41 -5.88
N MET A 31 -15.90 20.30 -6.00
CA MET A 31 -15.87 21.44 -6.93
C MET A 31 -15.33 22.72 -6.30
N LYS A 32 -15.02 22.72 -5.00
CA LYS A 32 -14.29 23.83 -4.39
C LYS A 32 -12.95 24.04 -5.09
N SER A 33 -12.59 25.32 -5.25
CA SER A 33 -11.31 25.72 -5.84
C SER A 33 -10.12 25.23 -5.01
N ASN A 34 -10.28 25.15 -3.69
CA ASN A 34 -9.33 24.51 -2.79
C ASN A 34 -9.79 23.09 -2.44
N ASN A 35 -8.96 22.11 -2.76
CA ASN A 35 -9.25 20.70 -2.51
C ASN A 35 -9.03 20.26 -1.07
N THR A 36 -8.72 21.18 -0.15
CA THR A 36 -8.31 20.87 1.22
C THR A 36 -9.31 19.96 1.94
N GLN A 37 -10.61 20.23 1.81
CA GLN A 37 -11.62 19.41 2.48
C GLN A 37 -11.75 18.00 1.86
N ALA A 38 -11.59 17.88 0.55
CA ALA A 38 -11.58 16.58 -0.12
C ALA A 38 -10.30 15.79 0.21
N GLN A 39 -9.16 16.47 0.30
CA GLN A 39 -7.88 15.87 0.69
C GLN A 39 -7.92 15.36 2.13
N VAL A 40 -8.46 16.16 3.07
CA VAL A 40 -8.65 15.71 4.47
C VAL A 40 -9.55 14.49 4.52
N ALA A 41 -10.68 14.49 3.82
CA ALA A 41 -11.59 13.35 3.81
C ALA A 41 -10.93 12.07 3.29
N ILE A 42 -10.12 12.16 2.23
CA ILE A 42 -9.39 11.01 1.68
C ILE A 42 -8.26 10.58 2.62
N GLN A 43 -7.58 11.53 3.27
CA GLN A 43 -6.54 11.20 4.25
C GLN A 43 -7.11 10.47 5.46
N ASP A 44 -8.26 10.93 5.99
CA ASP A 44 -8.97 10.25 7.07
C ASP A 44 -9.34 8.81 6.67
N MET A 45 -9.68 8.57 5.38
CA MET A 45 -9.92 7.22 4.88
C MET A 45 -8.65 6.37 4.85
N PHE A 46 -7.52 6.93 4.39
CA PHE A 46 -6.24 6.23 4.38
C PHE A 46 -5.82 5.84 5.80
N ASP A 47 -5.94 6.77 6.75
CA ASP A 47 -5.62 6.53 8.15
C ASP A 47 -6.49 5.40 8.74
N ALA A 48 -7.78 5.34 8.38
CA ALA A 48 -8.68 4.29 8.82
C ALA A 48 -8.35 2.89 8.26
N VAL A 49 -7.56 2.80 7.19
CA VAL A 49 -7.03 1.55 6.63
C VAL A 49 -5.51 1.40 6.81
N PHE A 50 -4.90 2.21 7.68
CA PHE A 50 -3.47 2.24 7.96
C PHE A 50 -2.58 2.47 6.73
N LEU A 51 -3.08 3.21 5.73
CA LEU A 51 -2.31 3.61 4.58
C LEU A 51 -1.55 4.92 4.87
N PRO A 52 -0.29 5.05 4.43
CA PRO A 52 0.43 6.30 4.52
C PRO A 52 -0.25 7.38 3.68
N SER A 53 0.04 8.66 3.99
CA SER A 53 -0.41 9.77 3.16
C SER A 53 0.20 9.66 1.76
N LEU A 54 -0.64 9.41 0.76
CA LEU A 54 -0.26 9.30 -0.65
C LEU A 54 -0.88 10.48 -1.41
N SER A 55 -0.16 11.61 -1.44
CA SER A 55 -0.65 12.85 -2.06
C SER A 55 -1.00 12.69 -3.54
N PHE A 56 -0.19 11.92 -4.27
CA PHE A 56 -0.44 11.58 -5.68
C PHE A 56 -1.79 10.87 -5.86
N LEU A 57 -2.08 9.84 -5.05
CA LEU A 57 -3.34 9.11 -5.13
C LEU A 57 -4.52 9.99 -4.71
N THR A 58 -4.33 10.83 -3.70
CA THR A 58 -5.35 11.77 -3.24
C THR A 58 -5.78 12.70 -4.37
N ASP A 59 -4.81 13.29 -5.09
CA ASP A 59 -5.09 14.18 -6.21
C ASP A 59 -5.75 13.44 -7.38
N GLU A 60 -5.34 12.19 -7.65
CA GLU A 60 -5.91 11.35 -8.71
C GLU A 60 -7.36 10.94 -8.40
N ILE A 61 -7.68 10.58 -7.15
CA ILE A 61 -9.04 10.28 -6.69
C ILE A 61 -9.93 11.52 -6.86
N ILE A 62 -9.43 12.71 -6.50
CA ILE A 62 -10.18 13.97 -6.65
C ILE A 62 -10.43 14.30 -8.13
N ASP A 63 -9.42 14.16 -8.98
CA ASP A 63 -9.56 14.40 -10.42
C ASP A 63 -10.56 13.43 -11.07
N CYS A 64 -10.50 12.14 -10.70
CA CYS A 64 -11.49 11.15 -11.08
C CYS A 64 -12.89 11.56 -10.62
N GLY A 65 -13.05 11.94 -9.35
CA GLY A 65 -14.33 12.39 -8.81
C GLY A 65 -14.91 13.60 -9.56
N ARG A 66 -14.06 14.57 -9.91
CA ARG A 66 -14.47 15.73 -10.73
C ARG A 66 -14.91 15.34 -12.13
N LYS A 67 -14.22 14.40 -12.78
CA LYS A 67 -14.61 13.89 -14.10
C LYS A 67 -15.98 13.19 -14.04
N VAL A 68 -16.18 12.35 -13.02
CA VAL A 68 -17.45 11.63 -12.81
C VAL A 68 -18.59 12.61 -12.63
N VAL A 69 -18.45 13.59 -11.73
CA VAL A 69 -19.57 14.51 -11.46
C VAL A 69 -19.80 15.53 -12.58
N ASN A 70 -18.77 15.94 -13.30
CA ASN A 70 -18.94 16.81 -14.48
C ASN A 70 -19.52 16.09 -15.70
N ASN A 71 -19.68 14.76 -15.64
CA ASN A 71 -20.32 14.00 -16.70
C ASN A 71 -21.84 14.26 -16.66
N LYS A 72 -22.28 15.21 -17.49
CA LYS A 72 -23.68 15.66 -17.62
C LYS A 72 -24.65 14.58 -18.11
N GLU A 73 -24.15 13.43 -18.57
CA GLU A 73 -24.99 12.32 -19.01
C GLU A 73 -25.61 11.54 -17.83
N TYR A 74 -25.10 11.73 -16.60
CA TYR A 74 -25.44 10.88 -15.46
C TYR A 74 -26.43 11.46 -14.44
N TYR A 75 -26.66 12.79 -14.42
CA TYR A 75 -27.39 13.43 -13.31
C TYR A 75 -28.56 14.29 -13.79
N ASN A 76 -29.78 13.91 -13.39
CA ASN A 76 -30.93 14.81 -13.37
C ASN A 76 -30.84 15.64 -12.09
N SER A 77 -30.95 16.97 -12.23
CA SER A 77 -30.46 18.01 -11.31
C SER A 77 -31.18 18.16 -9.95
N ASN A 78 -31.68 17.08 -9.34
CA ASN A 78 -32.51 17.13 -8.13
C ASN A 78 -32.01 16.26 -6.95
N GLU A 79 -30.88 15.56 -7.08
CA GLU A 79 -30.33 14.68 -6.04
C GLU A 79 -28.97 15.19 -5.55
N GLU A 80 -28.62 14.98 -4.28
CA GLU A 80 -27.30 15.34 -3.73
C GLU A 80 -26.21 14.57 -4.45
N VAL A 81 -25.61 15.19 -5.47
CA VAL A 81 -24.56 14.57 -6.26
C VAL A 81 -23.28 14.47 -5.43
N GLY A 82 -22.66 13.30 -5.43
CA GLY A 82 -21.42 13.02 -4.73
C GLY A 82 -20.75 11.79 -5.31
N VAL A 83 -19.52 11.54 -4.88
CA VAL A 83 -18.71 10.39 -5.28
C VAL A 83 -18.46 9.56 -4.04
N ASP A 84 -18.82 8.28 -4.11
CA ASP A 84 -18.48 7.31 -3.08
C ASP A 84 -17.11 6.69 -3.42
N VAL A 85 -16.19 6.76 -2.47
CA VAL A 85 -14.85 6.18 -2.56
C VAL A 85 -14.83 5.00 -1.60
N SER A 86 -14.50 3.80 -2.10
CA SER A 86 -14.24 2.62 -1.28
C SER A 86 -12.77 2.23 -1.43
N ILE A 87 -12.09 2.04 -0.31
CA ILE A 87 -10.71 1.59 -0.24
C ILE A 87 -10.70 0.27 0.50
N LYS A 88 -10.18 -0.75 -0.16
CA LYS A 88 -9.99 -2.08 0.41
C LYS A 88 -8.51 -2.43 0.42
N VAL A 89 -7.96 -2.66 1.60
CA VAL A 89 -6.57 -3.08 1.80
C VAL A 89 -6.56 -4.55 2.19
N LEU A 90 -5.75 -5.33 1.49
CA LEU A 90 -5.53 -6.76 1.76
C LEU A 90 -4.20 -6.88 2.51
N VAL A 91 -4.21 -7.46 3.71
CA VAL A 91 -3.02 -7.69 4.53
C VAL A 91 -2.93 -9.15 4.96
N ASP A 92 -1.71 -9.64 5.11
CA ASP A 92 -1.46 -10.99 5.64
C ASP A 92 -1.68 -11.05 7.16
N GLU A 93 -1.40 -9.96 7.87
CA GLU A 93 -1.63 -9.80 9.30
C GLU A 93 -1.95 -8.33 9.64
N LEU A 94 -2.96 -8.09 10.48
CA LEU A 94 -3.29 -6.74 10.94
C LEU A 94 -2.25 -6.25 11.96
N PRO A 95 -1.92 -4.94 12.01
CA PRO A 95 -1.09 -4.40 13.07
C PRO A 95 -1.74 -4.70 14.43
N GLN A 96 -1.06 -5.49 15.27
CA GLN A 96 -1.48 -5.78 16.62
C GLN A 96 -1.16 -4.56 17.50
N PHE A 97 -2.19 -3.85 17.98
CA PHE A 97 -2.02 -2.82 19.01
C PHE A 97 -2.01 -3.51 20.36
N ASP A 98 -0.83 -3.87 20.85
CA ASP A 98 -0.65 -4.25 22.25
C ASP A 98 -0.90 -2.99 23.10
N LEU A 99 -2.12 -2.89 23.62
CA LEU A 99 -2.51 -1.88 24.61
C LEU A 99 -2.27 -2.44 26.01
N ASP A 100 -1.00 -2.68 26.35
CA ASP A 100 -0.54 -2.83 27.74
C ASP A 100 0.12 -1.53 28.19
N TYR A 101 -0.71 -0.48 28.28
CA TYR A 101 -0.35 0.70 29.06
C TYR A 101 -0.36 0.32 30.55
N ASP A 102 0.83 0.06 31.10
CA ASP A 102 1.07 0.19 32.54
C ASP A 102 2.45 0.83 32.82
N ASP A 103 2.37 1.99 33.47
CA ASP A 103 3.35 2.75 34.24
C ASP A 103 4.72 3.16 33.66
N ASP A 104 4.83 4.49 33.47
CA ASP A 104 5.93 5.33 33.92
C ASP A 104 7.37 4.85 33.62
N ILE A 105 7.77 4.99 32.35
CA ILE A 105 9.19 5.21 32.04
C ILE A 105 9.33 6.64 31.55
N ASP A 106 9.84 7.51 32.42
CA ASP A 106 10.54 8.72 32.00
C ASP A 106 11.75 8.29 31.17
N VAL A 107 11.53 8.03 29.88
CA VAL A 107 12.61 7.89 28.91
C VAL A 107 13.04 9.31 28.59
N ASP A 108 14.19 9.69 29.13
CA ASP A 108 14.93 10.87 28.70
C ASP A 108 15.27 10.66 27.21
N ASP A 109 14.43 11.22 26.33
CA ASP A 109 14.50 11.12 24.87
C ASP A 109 15.66 11.95 24.30
N ASP A 110 16.90 11.66 24.71
CA ASP A 110 18.12 12.13 24.04
C ASP A 110 18.90 10.96 23.42
N TYR A 111 18.19 10.02 22.80
CA TYR A 111 18.80 9.17 21.77
C TYR A 111 18.63 9.87 20.42
N ASN A 112 19.49 10.86 20.18
CA ASN A 112 19.69 11.46 18.87
C ASN A 112 20.18 10.39 17.87
N MET A 113 19.25 9.72 17.19
CA MET A 113 19.51 8.78 16.08
C MET A 113 20.30 9.43 14.91
N ASN A 114 20.54 10.74 14.93
CA ASN A 114 21.35 11.42 13.91
C ASN A 114 22.87 11.25 14.07
N ASP A 115 23.37 10.63 15.15
CA ASP A 115 24.82 10.58 15.42
C ASP A 115 25.52 9.26 15.07
N VAL A 116 24.78 8.26 14.57
CA VAL A 116 25.37 7.08 13.93
C VAL A 116 25.17 7.18 12.42
N PRO A 117 26.19 7.59 11.65
CA PRO A 117 26.09 7.59 10.20
C PRO A 117 25.86 6.14 9.74
N ILE A 118 24.68 5.87 9.17
CA ILE A 118 24.39 4.61 8.48
C ILE A 118 25.37 4.52 7.32
N ARG A 119 26.37 3.65 7.45
CA ARG A 119 27.30 3.35 6.38
C ARG A 119 26.70 2.24 5.55
N PHE A 120 26.10 2.60 4.43
CA PHE A 120 25.80 1.63 3.38
C PHE A 120 27.13 1.09 2.86
N VAL A 121 27.27 -0.23 2.90
CA VAL A 121 28.41 -0.94 2.34
C VAL A 121 27.82 -1.85 1.28
N ALA A 122 28.39 -1.78 0.07
CA ALA A 122 28.02 -2.67 -1.02
C ALA A 122 28.04 -4.13 -0.54
N ALA A 123 27.02 -4.88 -0.92
CA ALA A 123 26.98 -6.32 -0.71
C ALA A 123 28.12 -6.97 -1.50
N SER A 124 28.66 -8.06 -0.96
CA SER A 124 29.62 -8.86 -1.71
C SER A 124 28.93 -9.55 -2.89
N GLU A 125 29.66 -9.76 -3.98
CA GLU A 125 29.18 -10.52 -5.14
C GLU A 125 28.67 -11.91 -4.74
N GLU A 126 29.36 -12.60 -3.81
CA GLU A 126 28.94 -13.90 -3.29
C GLU A 126 27.59 -13.86 -2.54
N SER A 127 27.28 -12.75 -1.86
CA SER A 127 25.99 -12.57 -1.18
C SER A 127 24.87 -12.29 -2.16
N ILE A 128 25.16 -11.61 -3.27
CA ILE A 128 24.20 -11.32 -4.34
C ILE A 128 23.88 -12.61 -5.12
N GLU A 129 24.89 -13.42 -5.45
CA GLU A 129 24.70 -14.70 -6.17
C GLU A 129 23.88 -15.73 -5.38
N LYS A 130 23.84 -15.61 -4.05
CA LYS A 130 23.04 -16.49 -3.17
C LYS A 130 21.56 -16.10 -3.09
N LEU A 131 21.14 -14.99 -3.70
CA LEU A 131 19.74 -14.61 -3.75
C LEU A 131 18.94 -15.64 -4.54
N GLU A 132 17.73 -15.94 -4.05
CA GLU A 132 16.83 -16.86 -4.72
C GLU A 132 16.34 -16.21 -6.03
N LYS A 133 16.67 -16.83 -7.17
CA LYS A 133 16.14 -16.43 -8.49
C LYS A 133 14.73 -16.97 -8.66
N VAL A 134 13.77 -16.08 -8.82
CA VAL A 134 12.37 -16.39 -9.07
C VAL A 134 11.97 -15.84 -10.44
N GLN A 135 11.18 -16.59 -11.20
CA GLN A 135 10.64 -16.10 -12.47
C GLN A 135 9.42 -15.23 -12.16
N ASP A 136 9.45 -13.96 -12.56
CA ASP A 136 8.27 -13.12 -12.47
C ASP A 136 7.29 -13.51 -13.57
N VAL A 137 6.22 -14.21 -13.17
CA VAL A 137 5.16 -14.72 -14.07
C VAL A 137 4.44 -13.58 -14.80
N SER A 138 4.54 -12.34 -14.30
CA SER A 138 3.86 -11.19 -14.90
C SER A 138 4.65 -10.52 -16.04
N ILE A 139 5.97 -10.70 -16.10
CA ILE A 139 6.85 -10.00 -17.06
C ILE A 139 7.80 -10.98 -17.80
N ASP A 140 7.82 -12.26 -17.43
CA ASP A 140 8.71 -13.29 -18.01
C ASP A 140 10.21 -12.92 -17.87
N LEU A 141 10.53 -12.12 -16.84
CA LEU A 141 11.87 -11.66 -16.50
C LEU A 141 12.36 -12.33 -15.21
N GLU A 142 13.69 -12.48 -15.08
CA GLU A 142 14.32 -12.97 -13.87
C GLU A 142 14.20 -11.93 -12.74
N ALA A 143 13.64 -12.35 -11.61
CA ALA A 143 13.56 -11.56 -10.40
C ALA A 143 14.43 -12.19 -9.30
N ALA A 144 15.06 -11.35 -8.48
CA ALA A 144 15.79 -11.81 -7.31
C ALA A 144 14.97 -11.54 -6.05
N LYS A 145 14.86 -12.56 -5.21
CA LYS A 145 14.11 -12.50 -3.96
C LYS A 145 15.06 -12.30 -2.79
N LEU A 146 14.80 -11.24 -2.03
CA LEU A 146 15.56 -10.91 -0.83
C LEU A 146 15.14 -11.81 0.35
N PRO A 147 15.97 -11.91 1.41
CA PRO A 147 15.63 -12.64 2.64
C PRO A 147 14.34 -12.13 3.32
N CYS A 148 13.96 -10.86 3.08
CA CYS A 148 12.70 -10.28 3.54
C CYS A 148 11.49 -10.61 2.65
N THR A 149 11.60 -11.62 1.78
CA THR A 149 10.56 -12.15 0.85
C THR A 149 10.11 -11.25 -0.29
N HIS A 150 10.56 -9.99 -0.32
CA HIS A 150 10.33 -9.09 -1.44
C HIS A 150 11.11 -9.54 -2.68
N ALA A 151 10.46 -9.49 -3.84
CA ALA A 151 11.06 -9.80 -5.13
C ALA A 151 11.20 -8.52 -5.96
N TYR A 152 12.33 -8.38 -6.66
CA TYR A 152 12.66 -7.26 -7.53
C TYR A 152 13.23 -7.80 -8.83
N HIS A 153 13.16 -7.04 -9.93
CA HIS A 153 13.92 -7.39 -11.13
C HIS A 153 15.39 -7.56 -10.78
N GLU A 154 16.01 -8.64 -11.25
CA GLU A 154 17.39 -8.99 -10.93
C GLU A 154 18.34 -7.83 -11.22
N GLU A 155 18.22 -7.21 -12.40
CA GLU A 155 19.07 -6.08 -12.80
C GLU A 155 18.95 -4.87 -11.86
N CYS A 156 17.74 -4.55 -11.39
CA CYS A 156 17.52 -3.37 -10.54
C CYS A 156 18.07 -3.57 -9.13
N ILE A 157 17.89 -4.76 -8.54
CA ILE A 157 18.31 -5.02 -7.16
C ILE A 157 19.82 -5.28 -7.06
N VAL A 158 20.43 -5.86 -8.10
CA VAL A 158 21.89 -6.04 -8.15
C VAL A 158 22.60 -4.69 -8.19
N GLU A 159 22.17 -3.75 -9.03
CA GLU A 159 22.74 -2.40 -9.07
C GLU A 159 22.62 -1.68 -7.72
N TRP A 160 21.49 -1.83 -7.04
CA TRP A 160 21.27 -1.24 -5.72
C TRP A 160 22.16 -1.87 -4.64
N LEU A 161 22.33 -3.19 -4.65
CA LEU A 161 23.18 -3.88 -3.67
C LEU A 161 24.67 -3.62 -3.88
N GLN A 162 25.08 -3.24 -5.10
CA GLN A 162 26.46 -2.91 -5.44
C GLN A 162 26.83 -1.44 -5.23
N SER A 163 25.84 -0.57 -4.94
CA SER A 163 26.01 0.88 -4.73
C SER A 163 26.40 1.24 -3.30
#